data_AF-A0A2U8I8S8-F1
#
_entry.id   AF-A0A2U8I8S8-F1
#
_cell.length_a   1.000
_cell.length_b   1.000
_cell.length_c   1.000
_cell.angle_alpha   90.00
_cell.angle_beta   90.00
_cell.angle_gamma   90.00
#
_symmetry.space_group_name_H-M   'P 1'
#
loop_
_entity.id
_entity.type
_entity.pdbx_description
1 polymer ?
#
loop_
_entity_poly.entity_id
_entity_poly.type
_entity_poly.pdbx_seq_one_letter_code
_entity_poly.pdbx_strand_id
1 'polypeptide(L)'
;MLVFSLLRHTWGQESQKSTPDKLHRQAHENSQHQCEFCGYTSKNNHLHFVDHNPLNHHSDNLTVVDPLCKAWQNLGALDADDGFVVYLPEIRPEDVNHLQRAAILALQSADPAYRDVAKTVINWLAAHKKEVEAFWGTAHPGEFAEALMQAGDEQRTELQSRWRHLALILNPKKLTGKGIFADGVPESDTALWADLYKSYLSHD
;
A
#
# COMPACT_ATOMS: atom_id res chain seq x y z
N MET A 1 5.29 9.54 -4.92
CA MET A 1 5.94 8.26 -5.25
C MET A 1 5.93 7.42 -3.99
N LEU A 2 5.29 6.26 -4.06
CA LEU A 2 5.17 5.32 -2.96
C LEU A 2 6.49 4.57 -2.77
N VAL A 3 7.07 4.67 -1.58
CA VAL A 3 8.30 3.98 -1.18
C VAL A 3 8.09 3.27 0.15
N PHE A 4 8.88 2.24 0.42
CA PHE A 4 8.90 1.63 1.75
C PHE A 4 9.43 2.63 2.78
N SER A 5 8.69 2.76 3.87
CA SER A 5 9.02 3.62 4.98
C SER A 5 8.71 2.95 6.32
N LEU A 6 9.28 3.54 7.36
CA LEU A 6 8.98 3.22 8.74
C LEU A 6 8.20 4.39 9.30
N LEU A 7 7.06 4.12 9.91
CA LEU A 7 6.37 5.16 10.67
C LEU A 7 7.31 5.54 11.83
N ARG A 8 7.85 6.76 11.81
CA ARG A 8 8.73 7.23 12.88
C ARG A 8 7.89 7.44 14.13
N HIS A 9 7.90 6.46 15.03
CA HIS A 9 7.42 6.68 16.39
C HIS A 9 8.38 7.65 17.08
N THR A 10 7.90 8.84 17.42
CA THR A 10 8.62 9.75 18.32
C THR A 10 8.69 9.08 19.70
N TRP A 11 9.90 8.89 20.22
CA TRP A 11 10.14 8.22 21.51
C TRP A 11 9.34 8.92 22.63
N GLY A 12 8.62 8.14 23.44
CA GLY A 12 7.82 8.63 24.56
C GLY A 12 6.30 8.68 24.36
N GLN A 13 5.79 8.20 23.22
CA GLN A 13 4.34 8.11 22.98
C GLN A 13 3.80 6.72 23.37
N GLU A 14 3.15 6.64 24.53
CA GLU A 14 2.08 5.64 24.74
C GLU A 14 1.06 5.80 23.61
N SER A 15 0.49 4.70 23.10
CA SER A 15 -0.56 4.71 22.07
C SER A 15 -1.60 5.78 22.39
N GLN A 16 -1.54 6.93 21.71
CA GLN A 16 -2.42 8.04 22.03
C GLN A 16 -3.87 7.59 21.89
N LYS A 17 -4.60 7.70 23.00
CA LYS A 17 -6.05 7.55 23.10
C LYS A 17 -6.71 8.32 21.96
N SER A 18 -7.57 7.62 21.21
CA SER A 18 -8.42 8.09 20.09
C SER A 18 -7.97 9.40 19.44
N THR A 19 -7.36 9.31 18.26
CA THR A 19 -7.19 10.44 17.34
C THR A 19 -8.49 11.25 17.28
N PRO A 20 -8.47 12.57 17.54
CA PRO A 20 -9.68 13.37 17.55
C PRO A 20 -10.42 13.29 16.21
N ASP A 21 -11.72 12.98 16.22
CA ASP A 21 -12.59 12.92 15.02
C ASP A 21 -12.48 14.18 14.13
N LYS A 22 -12.16 15.32 14.76
CA LYS A 22 -11.91 16.59 14.07
C LYS A 22 -10.73 16.51 13.10
N LEU A 23 -9.61 15.89 13.50
CA LEU A 23 -8.43 15.75 12.65
C LEU A 23 -8.70 14.82 11.46
N HIS A 24 -9.43 13.73 11.70
CA HIS A 24 -9.88 12.82 10.63
C HIS A 24 -10.72 13.57 9.58
N ARG A 25 -11.72 14.34 10.03
CA ARG A 25 -12.57 15.11 9.11
C ARG A 25 -11.78 16.13 8.31
N GLN A 26 -10.92 16.91 8.98
CA GLN A 26 -10.06 17.91 8.35
C GLN A 26 -9.17 17.28 7.27
N ALA A 27 -8.54 16.13 7.56
CA ALA A 27 -7.70 15.42 6.61
C ALA A 27 -8.47 14.96 5.36
N HIS A 28 -9.68 14.42 5.53
CA HIS A 28 -10.53 14.04 4.40
C HIS A 28 -10.97 15.26 3.56
N GLU A 29 -11.28 16.39 4.20
CA GLU A 29 -11.63 17.63 3.52
C GLU A 29 -10.44 18.19 2.71
N ASN A 30 -9.25 18.24 3.32
CA ASN A 30 -8.02 18.74 2.69
C ASN A 30 -7.61 17.93 1.45
N SER A 31 -7.77 16.61 1.53
CA SER A 31 -7.36 15.66 0.49
C SER A 31 -8.47 15.32 -0.51
N GLN A 32 -9.68 15.86 -0.35
CA GLN A 32 -10.85 15.43 -1.11
C GLN A 32 -11.06 13.91 -1.06
N HIS A 33 -10.76 13.30 0.10
CA HIS A 33 -10.76 11.85 0.34
C HIS A 33 -9.75 11.03 -0.50
N GLN A 34 -8.82 11.66 -1.22
CA GLN A 34 -7.82 10.97 -2.04
C GLN A 34 -6.61 10.56 -1.22
N CYS A 35 -6.18 9.31 -1.37
CA CYS A 35 -4.93 8.85 -0.79
C CYS A 35 -3.74 9.66 -1.32
N GLU A 36 -2.91 10.18 -0.41
CA GLU A 36 -1.69 10.94 -0.71
C GLU A 36 -0.76 10.24 -1.72
N PHE A 37 -0.72 8.90 -1.69
CA PHE A 37 0.26 8.14 -2.46
C PHE A 37 -0.27 7.62 -3.79
N CYS A 38 -1.45 7.00 -3.80
CA CYS A 38 -2.01 6.38 -5.00
C CYS A 38 -3.25 7.10 -5.55
N GLY A 39 -3.76 8.14 -4.90
CA GLY A 39 -4.96 8.86 -5.35
C GLY A 39 -6.28 8.12 -5.14
N TYR A 40 -6.27 6.92 -4.55
CA TYR A 40 -7.50 6.18 -4.26
C TYR A 40 -8.46 7.02 -3.40
N THR A 41 -9.66 7.26 -3.91
CA THR A 41 -10.68 8.10 -3.25
C THR A 41 -11.57 7.24 -2.36
N SER A 42 -11.58 7.49 -1.05
CA SER A 42 -12.46 6.78 -0.12
C SER A 42 -12.69 7.52 1.19
N LYS A 43 -13.93 7.45 1.68
CA LYS A 43 -14.30 7.88 3.04
C LYS A 43 -13.67 7.01 4.14
N ASN A 44 -13.13 5.84 3.79
CA ASN A 44 -12.50 4.89 4.71
C ASN A 44 -10.96 5.05 4.76
N ASN A 45 -10.39 6.00 4.02
CA ASN A 45 -8.95 6.30 4.12
C ASN A 45 -8.61 6.77 5.55
N HIS A 46 -7.39 6.50 5.99
CA HIS A 46 -6.93 6.80 7.34
C HIS A 46 -6.26 8.17 7.40
N LEU A 47 -6.31 8.84 8.55
CA LEU A 47 -5.50 10.03 8.80
C LEU A 47 -4.01 9.74 8.58
N HIS A 48 -3.34 10.63 7.87
CA HIS A 48 -1.91 10.63 7.66
C HIS A 48 -1.32 12.01 7.94
N PHE A 49 -0.20 12.04 8.64
CA PHE A 49 0.59 13.24 8.89
C PHE A 49 1.75 13.25 7.90
N VAL A 50 1.82 14.27 7.03
CA VAL A 50 2.80 14.34 5.93
C VAL A 50 4.24 14.31 6.45
N ASP A 51 4.50 15.03 7.55
CA ASP A 51 5.79 15.06 8.24
C ASP A 51 6.03 13.88 9.19
N HIS A 52 5.09 12.94 9.26
CA HIS A 52 5.09 11.78 10.17
C HIS A 52 5.08 12.14 11.66
N ASN A 53 4.75 13.39 12.01
CA ASN A 53 4.67 13.86 13.38
C ASN A 53 3.19 14.03 13.80
N PRO A 54 2.64 13.12 14.63
CA PRO A 54 1.25 13.19 15.06
C PRO A 54 0.95 14.39 15.96
N LEU A 55 1.95 15.15 16.43
CA LEU A 55 1.77 16.37 17.20
C LEU A 55 1.64 17.62 16.32
N ASN A 56 2.00 17.52 15.04
CA ASN A 56 1.86 18.62 14.10
C ASN A 56 0.47 18.59 13.44
N HIS A 57 -0.47 19.34 14.01
CA HIS A 57 -1.84 19.43 13.53
C HIS A 57 -2.08 20.59 12.54
N HIS A 58 -1.03 21.17 11.94
CA HIS A 58 -1.20 22.18 10.90
C HIS A 58 -1.98 21.60 9.72
N SER A 59 -2.89 22.38 9.14
CA SER A 59 -3.82 21.87 8.11
C SER A 59 -3.11 21.29 6.89
N ASP A 60 -2.02 21.90 6.47
CA ASP A 60 -1.17 21.43 5.36
C ASP A 60 -0.40 20.14 5.68
N ASN A 61 -0.33 19.74 6.96
CA ASN A 61 0.27 18.48 7.39
C ASN A 61 -0.74 17.32 7.47
N LEU A 62 -2.04 17.58 7.30
CA LEU A 62 -3.10 16.58 7.44
C LEU A 62 -3.62 16.14 6.07
N THR A 63 -3.39 14.88 5.73
CA THR A 63 -3.90 14.21 4.52
C THR A 63 -4.45 12.83 4.86
N VAL A 64 -4.88 12.05 3.87
CA VAL A 64 -5.35 10.68 4.09
C VAL A 64 -4.54 9.65 3.31
N VAL A 65 -4.53 8.42 3.82
CA VAL A 65 -3.82 7.29 3.22
C VAL A 65 -4.73 6.06 3.18
N ASP A 66 -4.73 5.35 2.06
CA ASP A 66 -5.48 4.10 1.95
C ASP A 66 -4.80 2.95 2.73
N PRO A 67 -5.53 1.88 3.10
CA PRO A 67 -4.98 0.77 3.87
C PRO A 67 -3.71 0.12 3.27
N LEU A 68 -3.61 0.04 1.93
CA LEU A 68 -2.45 -0.56 1.26
C LEU A 68 -1.23 0.37 1.36
N CYS A 69 -1.37 1.64 0.93
CA CYS A 69 -0.26 2.60 1.04
C CYS A 69 0.16 2.83 2.49
N LYS A 70 -0.76 2.72 3.45
CA LYS A 70 -0.43 2.82 4.89
C LYS A 70 0.52 1.71 5.33
N ALA A 71 0.32 0.47 4.84
CA ALA A 71 1.22 -0.64 5.14
C ALA A 71 2.62 -0.41 4.57
N TRP A 72 2.71 0.15 3.36
CA TRP A 72 3.98 0.56 2.76
C TRP A 72 4.72 1.62 3.60
N GLN A 73 3.97 2.56 4.19
CA GLN A 73 4.53 3.61 5.05
C GLN A 73 4.86 3.12 6.47
N ASN A 74 4.47 1.90 6.84
CA ASN A 74 4.69 1.33 8.16
C ASN A 74 5.11 -0.13 8.08
N LEU A 75 6.17 -0.40 7.33
CA LEU A 75 6.61 -1.75 7.02
C LEU A 75 6.95 -2.57 8.28
N GLY A 76 7.47 -1.91 9.31
CA GLY A 76 7.84 -2.54 10.59
C GLY A 76 6.66 -3.00 11.44
N ALA A 77 5.42 -2.62 11.11
CA ALA A 77 4.23 -3.11 11.79
C ALA A 77 3.67 -4.41 11.19
N LEU A 78 4.27 -4.91 10.10
CA LEU A 78 3.80 -6.10 9.40
C LEU A 78 4.53 -7.35 9.86
N ASP A 79 3.77 -8.41 10.13
CA ASP A 79 4.29 -9.74 10.40
C ASP A 79 4.35 -10.61 9.12
N ALA A 80 4.79 -11.87 9.28
CA ALA A 80 4.93 -12.83 8.18
C ALA A 80 3.59 -13.22 7.53
N ASP A 81 2.49 -13.08 8.26
CA ASP A 81 1.14 -13.44 7.81
C ASP A 81 0.43 -12.27 7.14
N ASP A 82 0.95 -11.04 7.29
CA ASP A 82 0.37 -9.82 6.72
C ASP A 82 0.68 -9.66 5.23
N GLY A 83 1.80 -10.18 4.73
CA GLY A 83 2.18 -10.04 3.32
C GLY A 83 3.61 -10.43 3.01
N PHE A 84 4.03 -10.15 1.78
CA PHE A 84 5.39 -10.38 1.31
C PHE A 84 5.80 -9.37 0.24
N VAL A 85 7.11 -9.19 0.08
CA VAL A 85 7.71 -8.32 -0.93
C VAL A 85 7.93 -9.10 -2.23
N VAL A 86 7.61 -8.47 -3.36
CA VAL A 86 7.77 -9.02 -4.72
C VAL A 86 8.55 -8.08 -5.62
N TYR A 87 9.06 -8.59 -6.73
CA TYR A 87 9.78 -7.79 -7.73
C TYR A 87 8.92 -7.63 -8.99
N LEU A 88 8.51 -6.39 -9.27
CA LEU A 88 7.63 -6.03 -10.39
C LEU A 88 8.18 -4.77 -11.08
N PRO A 89 9.20 -4.89 -11.95
CA PRO A 89 9.85 -3.72 -12.54
C PRO A 89 9.00 -2.96 -13.55
N GLU A 90 7.99 -3.62 -14.12
CA GLU A 90 7.12 -3.08 -15.18
C GLU A 90 5.89 -2.34 -14.64
N ILE A 91 5.59 -2.46 -13.34
CA ILE A 91 4.40 -1.88 -12.72
C ILE A 91 4.85 -0.95 -11.60
N ARG A 92 4.31 0.29 -11.59
CA ARG A 92 4.61 1.22 -10.51
C ARG A 92 4.01 0.72 -9.19
N PRO A 93 4.67 0.94 -8.04
CA PRO A 93 4.14 0.60 -6.72
C PRO A 93 2.67 0.98 -6.48
N GLU A 94 2.28 2.17 -6.91
CA GLU A 94 0.92 2.69 -6.80
C GLU A 94 -0.08 1.84 -7.61
N ASP A 95 0.29 1.46 -8.82
CA ASP A 95 -0.52 0.63 -9.72
C ASP A 95 -0.64 -0.81 -9.19
N VAL A 96 0.40 -1.34 -8.54
CA VAL A 96 0.31 -2.63 -7.83
C VAL A 96 -0.72 -2.57 -6.71
N ASN A 97 -0.77 -1.47 -5.95
CA ASN A 97 -1.80 -1.28 -4.92
C ASN A 97 -3.20 -1.18 -5.52
N HIS A 98 -3.39 -0.48 -6.63
CA HIS A 98 -4.68 -0.45 -7.34
C HIS A 98 -5.11 -1.85 -7.81
N LEU A 99 -4.21 -2.60 -8.43
CA LEU A 99 -4.47 -3.97 -8.88
C LEU A 99 -4.85 -4.89 -7.71
N GLN A 100 -4.09 -4.82 -6.62
CA GLN A 100 -4.36 -5.59 -5.40
C GLN A 100 -5.72 -5.23 -4.81
N ARG A 101 -6.09 -3.94 -4.76
CA ARG A 101 -7.39 -3.49 -4.24
C ARG A 101 -8.53 -4.00 -5.11
N ALA A 102 -8.42 -3.89 -6.43
CA ALA A 102 -9.40 -4.41 -7.37
C ALA A 102 -9.61 -5.92 -7.21
N ALA A 103 -8.52 -6.68 -7.06
CA ALA A 103 -8.59 -8.11 -6.80
C ALA A 103 -9.24 -8.42 -5.44
N ILE A 104 -8.92 -7.69 -4.37
CA ILE A 104 -9.54 -7.88 -3.06
C ILE A 104 -11.06 -7.62 -3.10
N LEU A 105 -11.49 -6.55 -3.77
CA LEU A 105 -12.93 -6.27 -3.96
C LEU A 105 -13.61 -7.37 -4.77
N ALA A 106 -12.97 -7.85 -5.85
CA ALA A 106 -13.50 -8.93 -6.68
C ALA A 106 -13.58 -10.28 -5.95
N LEU A 107 -12.67 -10.57 -5.00
CA LEU A 107 -12.75 -11.75 -4.12
C LEU A 107 -14.02 -11.75 -3.24
N GLN A 108 -14.59 -10.58 -2.96
CA GLN A 108 -15.82 -10.41 -2.18
C GLN A 108 -17.09 -10.43 -3.03
N SER A 109 -16.96 -10.52 -4.37
CA SER A 109 -18.11 -10.51 -5.27
C SER A 109 -19.01 -11.74 -5.08
N ALA A 110 -20.32 -11.54 -5.27
CA ALA A 110 -21.28 -12.63 -5.32
C ALA A 110 -21.07 -13.53 -6.55
N ASP A 111 -20.48 -13.00 -7.62
CA ASP A 111 -20.20 -13.73 -8.85
C ASP A 111 -18.93 -14.59 -8.73
N PRO A 112 -19.03 -15.93 -8.91
CA PRO A 112 -17.85 -16.80 -8.92
C PRO A 112 -16.80 -16.44 -9.97
N ALA A 113 -17.20 -15.93 -11.14
CA ALA A 113 -16.26 -15.58 -12.22
C ALA A 113 -15.29 -14.47 -11.77
N TYR A 114 -15.81 -13.43 -11.11
CA TYR A 114 -14.97 -12.37 -10.55
C TYR A 114 -14.03 -12.89 -9.46
N ARG A 115 -14.50 -13.79 -8.60
CA ARG A 115 -13.66 -14.39 -7.56
C ARG A 115 -12.52 -15.22 -8.16
N ASP A 116 -12.77 -15.96 -9.23
CA ASP A 116 -11.75 -16.82 -9.84
C ASP A 116 -10.70 -16.02 -10.63
N VAL A 117 -11.11 -14.95 -11.31
CA VAL A 117 -10.17 -13.99 -11.92
C VAL A 117 -9.32 -13.33 -10.84
N ALA A 118 -9.92 -12.88 -9.73
CA ALA A 118 -9.20 -12.25 -8.64
C ALA A 118 -8.15 -13.18 -7.99
N LYS A 119 -8.48 -14.46 -7.79
CA LYS A 119 -7.50 -15.47 -7.32
C LYS A 119 -6.34 -15.60 -8.29
N THR A 120 -6.59 -15.61 -9.59
CA THR A 120 -5.55 -15.67 -10.61
C THR A 120 -4.61 -14.47 -10.51
N VAL A 121 -5.14 -13.26 -10.36
CA VAL A 121 -4.34 -12.03 -10.17
C VAL A 121 -3.49 -12.10 -8.90
N ILE A 122 -4.08 -12.47 -7.76
CA ILE A 122 -3.34 -12.59 -6.49
C ILE A 122 -2.25 -13.66 -6.58
N ASN A 123 -2.53 -14.81 -7.21
CA ASN A 123 -1.54 -15.87 -7.40
C ASN A 123 -0.41 -15.44 -8.34
N TRP A 124 -0.72 -14.66 -9.37
CA TRP A 124 0.28 -14.09 -10.28
C TRP A 124 1.20 -13.12 -9.53
N LEU A 125 0.65 -12.19 -8.73
CA LEU A 125 1.44 -11.31 -7.86
C LEU A 125 2.32 -12.13 -6.90
N ALA A 126 1.77 -13.20 -6.32
CA ALA A 126 2.50 -14.09 -5.42
C ALA A 126 3.64 -14.86 -6.08
N ALA A 127 3.56 -15.15 -7.38
CA ALA A 127 4.61 -15.86 -8.10
C ALA A 127 5.92 -15.06 -8.13
N HIS A 128 5.83 -13.72 -8.17
CA HIS A 128 6.95 -12.78 -8.21
C HIS A 128 7.73 -12.61 -6.89
N LYS A 129 7.33 -13.36 -5.85
CA LYS A 129 8.02 -13.45 -4.57
C LYS A 129 9.38 -14.15 -4.71
N LYS A 130 9.47 -15.14 -5.60
CA LYS A 130 10.66 -16.02 -5.74
C LYS A 130 11.90 -15.25 -6.17
N GLU A 131 11.71 -14.22 -6.99
CA GLU A 131 12.76 -13.33 -7.49
C GLU A 131 13.38 -12.51 -6.36
N VAL A 132 12.54 -12.07 -5.41
CA VAL A 132 12.97 -11.34 -4.22
C VAL A 132 13.69 -12.29 -3.26
N GLU A 133 13.14 -13.48 -3.01
CA GLU A 133 13.81 -14.49 -2.19
C GLU A 133 15.17 -14.91 -2.78
N ALA A 134 15.27 -15.07 -4.09
CA ALA A 134 16.51 -15.44 -4.76
C ALA A 134 17.59 -14.35 -4.67
N PHE A 135 17.21 -13.07 -4.77
CA PHE A 135 18.16 -11.96 -4.76
C PHE A 135 18.51 -11.47 -3.35
N TRP A 136 17.53 -11.37 -2.46
CA TRP A 136 17.68 -10.80 -1.12
C TRP A 136 17.78 -11.84 -0.01
N GLY A 137 17.49 -13.12 -0.31
CA GLY A 137 17.42 -14.20 0.68
C GLY A 137 16.11 -14.24 1.48
N THR A 138 15.23 -13.25 1.27
CA THR A 138 13.99 -13.07 2.02
C THR A 138 12.98 -12.26 1.21
N ALA A 139 11.70 -12.49 1.47
CA ALA A 139 10.61 -11.62 1.02
C ALA A 139 9.76 -11.13 2.19
N HIS A 140 10.24 -11.30 3.43
CA HIS A 140 9.50 -10.92 4.63
C HIS A 140 9.55 -9.39 4.83
N PRO A 141 8.41 -8.67 4.87
CA PRO A 141 8.40 -7.20 4.96
C PRO A 141 9.17 -6.66 6.18
N GLY A 142 9.08 -7.34 7.32
CA GLY A 142 9.81 -6.98 8.54
C GLY A 142 11.34 -6.98 8.40
N GLU A 143 11.93 -7.79 7.52
CA GLU A 143 13.39 -7.81 7.32
C GLU A 143 13.85 -6.60 6.48
N PHE A 144 13.03 -6.17 5.53
CA PHE A 144 13.22 -4.90 4.82
C PHE A 144 13.04 -3.70 5.77
N ALA A 145 12.08 -3.80 6.71
CA ALA A 145 11.89 -2.79 7.74
C ALA A 145 13.11 -2.69 8.67
N GLU A 146 13.68 -3.83 9.05
CA GLU A 146 14.91 -3.89 9.85
C GLU A 146 16.10 -3.26 9.11
N ALA A 147 16.26 -3.53 7.82
CA ALA A 147 17.28 -2.87 7.00
C ALA A 147 17.11 -1.34 7.00
N LEU A 148 15.89 -0.81 6.91
CA LEU A 148 15.61 0.63 7.01
C LEU A 148 15.89 1.20 8.41
N MET A 149 15.66 0.41 9.46
CA MET A 149 15.93 0.82 10.84
C MET A 149 17.43 0.98 11.08
N GLN A 150 18.23 0.04 10.56
CA GLN A 150 19.68 0.02 10.72
C GLN A 150 20.40 1.02 9.79
N ALA A 151 19.79 1.38 8.66
CA ALA A 151 20.37 2.30 7.69
C ALA A 151 20.38 3.76 8.18
N GLY A 152 21.53 4.43 8.02
CA GLY A 152 21.63 5.89 8.11
C GLY A 152 20.93 6.60 6.95
N ASP A 153 20.77 7.92 7.00
CA ASP A 153 19.98 8.65 6.01
C ASP A 153 20.49 8.50 4.56
N GLU A 154 21.80 8.52 4.34
CA GLU A 154 22.40 8.29 3.01
C GLU A 154 22.13 6.87 2.50
N GLN A 155 22.31 5.87 3.37
CA GLN A 155 22.05 4.46 3.05
C GLN A 155 20.57 4.21 2.77
N ARG A 156 19.65 4.93 3.44
CA ARG A 156 18.22 4.84 3.16
C ARG A 156 17.89 5.30 1.75
N THR A 157 18.48 6.41 1.29
CA THR A 157 18.31 6.87 -0.10
C THR A 157 18.81 5.81 -1.09
N GLU A 158 19.95 5.18 -0.81
CA GLU A 158 20.47 4.10 -1.65
C GLU A 158 19.53 2.87 -1.66
N LEU A 159 19.07 2.42 -0.48
CA LEU A 159 18.11 1.31 -0.37
C LEU A 159 16.84 1.60 -1.14
N GLN A 160 16.24 2.79 -0.97
CA GLN A 160 15.04 3.19 -1.69
C GLN A 160 15.25 3.18 -3.22
N SER A 161 16.42 3.63 -3.70
CA SER A 161 16.77 3.55 -5.12
C SER A 161 16.86 2.10 -5.63
N ARG A 162 17.45 1.21 -4.83
CA ARG A 162 17.55 -0.23 -5.16
C ARG A 162 16.19 -0.94 -5.08
N TRP A 163 15.28 -0.46 -4.26
CA TRP A 163 13.95 -1.04 -4.04
C TRP A 163 12.85 -0.44 -4.89
N ARG A 164 13.16 0.47 -5.82
CA ARG A 164 12.19 1.14 -6.70
C ARG A 164 11.28 0.22 -7.52
N HIS A 165 11.66 -1.04 -7.69
CA HIS A 165 10.91 -2.08 -8.42
C HIS A 165 10.33 -3.16 -7.50
N LEU A 166 10.46 -2.99 -6.19
CA LEU A 166 9.83 -3.87 -5.22
C LEU A 166 8.41 -3.41 -4.95
N ALA A 167 7.52 -4.36 -4.69
CA ALA A 167 6.17 -4.09 -4.25
C ALA A 167 5.78 -4.94 -3.04
N LEU A 168 4.91 -4.42 -2.18
CA LEU A 168 4.35 -5.14 -1.05
C LEU A 168 2.98 -5.71 -1.42
N ILE A 169 2.88 -7.04 -1.39
CA ILE A 169 1.64 -7.77 -1.59
C ILE A 169 1.10 -8.16 -0.22
N LEU A 170 -0.09 -7.68 0.11
CA LEU A 170 -0.73 -7.92 1.40
C LEU A 170 -1.69 -9.10 1.30
N ASN A 171 -1.79 -9.85 2.38
CA ASN A 171 -2.71 -10.97 2.51
C ASN A 171 -4.16 -10.48 2.38
N PRO A 172 -4.90 -10.89 1.33
CA PRO A 172 -6.27 -10.43 1.11
C PRO A 172 -7.19 -10.67 2.30
N LYS A 173 -6.98 -11.76 3.07
CA LYS A 173 -7.82 -12.10 4.23
C LYS A 173 -7.77 -11.05 5.34
N LYS A 174 -6.65 -10.32 5.46
CA LYS A 174 -6.48 -9.22 6.43
C LYS A 174 -7.16 -7.94 5.96
N LEU A 175 -7.48 -7.86 4.67
CA LEU A 175 -8.06 -6.69 4.00
C LEU A 175 -9.50 -6.93 3.50
N THR A 176 -10.05 -8.12 3.79
CA THR A 176 -11.45 -8.43 3.54
C THR A 176 -12.29 -8.06 4.74
N GLY A 177 -13.16 -7.05 4.60
CA GLY A 177 -14.10 -6.66 5.64
C GLY A 177 -14.88 -5.41 5.24
N LYS A 178 -16.03 -5.20 5.89
CA LYS A 178 -16.79 -3.95 5.71
C LYS A 178 -15.97 -2.78 6.24
N GLY A 179 -15.95 -1.68 5.48
CA GLY A 179 -15.32 -0.43 5.93
C GLY A 179 -13.80 -0.35 5.76
N ILE A 180 -13.13 -1.35 5.18
CA ILE A 180 -11.69 -1.27 4.86
C ILE A 180 -11.47 -0.44 3.59
N PHE A 181 -12.15 -0.82 2.51
CA PHE A 181 -12.22 -0.04 1.26
C PHE A 181 -13.64 0.51 1.10
N ALA A 182 -13.84 1.46 0.19
CA ALA A 182 -15.18 1.94 -0.16
C ALA A 182 -16.04 0.77 -0.67
N ASP A 183 -17.30 0.71 -0.23
CA ASP A 183 -18.19 -0.38 -0.60
C ASP A 183 -18.56 -0.31 -2.09
N GLY A 184 -18.28 -1.39 -2.84
CA GLY A 184 -19.09 -1.79 -3.99
C GLY A 184 -18.79 -1.19 -5.37
N VAL A 185 -17.78 -0.32 -5.53
CA VAL A 185 -17.36 0.15 -6.87
C VAL A 185 -15.85 -0.04 -7.03
N PRO A 186 -15.38 -0.82 -8.03
CA PRO A 186 -13.97 -0.83 -8.41
C PRO A 186 -13.49 0.59 -8.65
N GLU A 187 -12.21 0.86 -8.38
CA GLU A 187 -11.63 2.18 -8.63
C GLU A 187 -11.86 2.59 -10.09
N SER A 188 -12.74 3.56 -10.34
CA SER A 188 -12.82 4.24 -11.64
C SER A 188 -11.89 5.45 -11.54
N ASP A 189 -10.68 5.39 -12.08
CA ASP A 189 -10.42 5.39 -13.54
C ASP A 189 -9.52 4.24 -14.04
N THR A 190 -10.11 3.31 -14.81
CA THR A 190 -9.40 2.22 -15.50
C THR A 190 -8.82 2.63 -16.86
N ALA A 191 -8.74 3.93 -17.19
CA ALA A 191 -8.28 4.41 -18.51
C ALA A 191 -6.91 3.83 -18.91
N LEU A 192 -6.00 3.64 -17.96
CA LEU A 192 -4.67 3.09 -18.22
C LEU A 192 -4.64 1.55 -18.30
N TRP A 193 -5.70 0.86 -17.87
CA TRP A 193 -5.73 -0.61 -17.87
C TRP A 193 -5.86 -1.14 -19.30
N ALA A 194 -6.62 -0.45 -20.13
CA ALA A 194 -6.71 -0.77 -21.55
C ALA A 194 -5.36 -0.61 -22.25
N ASP A 195 -4.57 0.39 -21.85
CA ASP A 195 -3.24 0.63 -22.43
C ASP A 195 -2.19 -0.35 -21.89
N LEU A 196 -2.25 -0.71 -20.61
CA LEU A 196 -1.47 -1.81 -20.02
C LEU A 196 -1.75 -3.16 -20.70
N TYR A 197 -3.03 -3.49 -20.90
CA TYR A 197 -3.42 -4.72 -21.58
C TYR A 197 -2.98 -4.74 -23.05
N LYS A 198 -3.12 -3.62 -23.77
CA LYS A 198 -2.60 -3.51 -25.14
C LYS A 198 -1.08 -3.63 -25.21
N SER A 199 -0.37 -3.04 -24.24
CA SER A 199 1.08 -3.18 -24.11
C SER A 199 1.49 -4.63 -23.87
N TYR A 200 0.77 -5.35 -23.00
CA TYR A 200 1.01 -6.78 -22.78
C TYR A 200 0.82 -7.60 -24.07
N LEU A 201 -0.31 -7.40 -24.77
CA LEU A 201 -0.59 -8.09 -26.03
C LEU A 201 0.39 -7.78 -27.17
N SER A 202 1.13 -6.66 -27.10
CA SER A 202 2.13 -6.31 -28.11
C SER A 202 3.52 -6.92 -27.87
N HIS A 203 3.71 -7.64 -26.76
CA HIS A 203 4.96 -8.32 -26.42
C HIS A 203 4.90 -9.86 -26.58
N ASP A 204 3.81 -10.40 -27.15
CA ASP A 204 3.69 -11.76 -27.70
C ASP A 204 3.69 -11.73 -29.25
#